data_AF-A0A355T819-F1
#
_entry.id   AF-A0A355T819-F1
#
_cell.length_a   1.000
_cell.length_b   1.000
_cell.length_c   1.000
_cell.angle_alpha   90.00
_cell.angle_beta   90.00
_cell.angle_gamma   90.00
#
_symmetry.space_group_name_H-M   'P 1'
#
loop_
_entity.id
_entity.type
_entity.pdbx_description
1 polymer ?
#
loop_
_entity_poly.entity_id
_entity_poly.type
_entity_poly.pdbx_seq_one_letter_code
_entity_poly.pdbx_strand_id
1 'polypeptide(L)'
;KLEHMLADNCGMQLVKNPKQFDVIVTDNLFGDMLSDVAAMLTGSLGMLPSASLGAKDENGKACAMYEPVHGSAPDISGQGLANPIATVLSFAMALRYTFDLGADADLLEGAVEDVLADGYRTGDIMQPGKKQVGTVEMGDAILTALTKRTA
;
A
#
# COMPACT_ATOMS: atom_id res chain seq x y z
N LYS A 1 -4.61 -8.69 -22.02
CA LYS A 1 -5.38 -9.94 -22.29
C LYS A 1 -6.59 -9.93 -21.37
N LEU A 2 -7.79 -10.25 -21.83
CA LEU A 2 -9.00 -10.27 -21.00
C LEU A 2 -9.43 -11.71 -20.74
N GLU A 3 -9.68 -12.04 -19.47
CA GLU A 3 -10.22 -13.34 -19.05
C GLU A 3 -11.35 -13.09 -18.05
N HIS A 4 -12.38 -13.94 -18.09
CA HIS A 4 -13.51 -13.87 -17.16
C HIS A 4 -13.40 -15.01 -16.15
N MET A 5 -13.67 -14.71 -14.88
CA MET A 5 -13.62 -15.66 -13.78
C MET A 5 -14.79 -15.38 -12.84
N LEU A 6 -15.47 -16.42 -12.38
CA LEU A 6 -16.51 -16.29 -11.34
C LEU A 6 -15.86 -15.91 -10.01
N ALA A 7 -16.56 -15.11 -9.20
CA ALA A 7 -16.03 -14.53 -7.97
C ALA A 7 -15.60 -15.58 -6.93
N ASP A 8 -16.33 -16.68 -6.82
CA ASP A 8 -16.01 -17.82 -5.96
C ASP A 8 -14.68 -18.48 -6.37
N ASN A 9 -14.51 -18.78 -7.66
CA ASN A 9 -13.25 -19.30 -8.19
C ASN A 9 -12.12 -18.27 -8.03
N CYS A 10 -12.39 -16.99 -8.22
CA CYS A 10 -11.40 -15.93 -8.00
C CYS A 10 -10.86 -15.95 -6.56
N GLY A 11 -11.74 -16.04 -5.56
CA GLY A 11 -11.34 -16.21 -4.16
C GLY A 11 -10.47 -17.45 -3.94
N MET A 12 -10.81 -18.58 -4.56
CA MET A 12 -9.97 -19.79 -4.49
C MET A 12 -8.59 -19.60 -5.16
N GLN A 13 -8.54 -18.91 -6.30
CA GLN A 13 -7.31 -18.67 -7.04
C GLN A 13 -6.38 -17.68 -6.34
N LEU A 14 -6.92 -16.68 -5.64
CA LEU A 14 -6.12 -15.77 -4.80
C LEU A 14 -5.34 -16.57 -3.75
N VAL A 15 -5.93 -17.57 -3.13
CA VAL A 15 -5.23 -18.42 -2.15
C VAL A 15 -4.29 -19.43 -2.85
N LYS A 16 -4.76 -20.09 -3.91
CA LYS A 16 -4.04 -21.22 -4.53
C LYS A 16 -2.86 -20.79 -5.39
N ASN A 17 -3.02 -19.75 -6.20
CA ASN A 17 -2.02 -19.29 -7.18
C ASN A 17 -2.18 -17.78 -7.46
N PRO A 18 -1.92 -16.91 -6.48
CA PRO A 18 -2.16 -15.47 -6.61
C PRO A 18 -1.32 -14.80 -7.71
N LYS A 19 -0.13 -15.35 -8.01
CA LYS A 19 0.81 -14.79 -8.99
C LYS A 19 0.33 -14.83 -10.45
N GLN A 20 -0.82 -15.45 -10.72
CA GLN A 20 -1.43 -15.46 -12.05
C GLN A 20 -2.14 -14.14 -12.39
N PHE A 21 -2.47 -13.33 -11.38
CA PHE A 21 -3.22 -12.09 -11.55
C PHE A 21 -2.29 -10.91 -11.79
N ASP A 22 -2.72 -10.04 -12.70
CA ASP A 22 -2.13 -8.72 -12.95
C ASP A 22 -3.11 -7.64 -12.46
N VAL A 23 -4.27 -7.53 -13.13
CA VAL A 23 -5.36 -6.63 -12.75
C VAL A 23 -6.67 -7.40 -12.62
N ILE A 24 -7.40 -7.18 -11.53
CA ILE A 24 -8.75 -7.70 -11.31
C ILE A 24 -9.74 -6.53 -11.35
N VAL A 25 -10.79 -6.65 -12.15
CA VAL A 25 -11.91 -5.70 -12.19
C VAL A 25 -13.18 -6.45 -11.81
N THR A 26 -13.94 -5.90 -10.86
CA THR A 26 -15.16 -6.50 -10.34
C THR A 26 -16.12 -5.42 -9.84
N ASP A 27 -17.35 -5.80 -9.50
CA ASP A 27 -18.31 -4.89 -8.86
C ASP A 27 -17.93 -4.56 -7.40
N ASN A 28 -18.74 -3.71 -6.76
CA ASN A 28 -18.50 -3.24 -5.40
C ASN A 28 -18.48 -4.39 -4.37
N LEU A 29 -19.50 -5.26 -4.37
CA LEU A 29 -19.64 -6.31 -3.35
C LEU A 29 -18.51 -7.33 -3.44
N PHE A 30 -18.19 -7.81 -4.65
CA PHE A 30 -17.09 -8.75 -4.82
C PHE A 30 -15.74 -8.06 -4.68
N GLY A 31 -15.63 -6.78 -5.03
CA GLY A 31 -14.42 -5.99 -4.83
C GLY A 31 -14.05 -5.89 -3.36
N ASP A 32 -15.02 -5.57 -2.51
CA ASP A 32 -14.87 -5.51 -1.05
C ASP A 32 -14.37 -6.84 -0.47
N MET A 33 -15.04 -7.96 -0.82
CA MET A 33 -14.62 -9.28 -0.29
C MET A 33 -13.26 -9.75 -0.84
N LEU A 34 -13.01 -9.57 -2.15
CA LEU A 34 -11.79 -10.07 -2.78
C LEU A 34 -10.56 -9.24 -2.42
N SER A 35 -10.72 -7.92 -2.20
CA SER A 35 -9.63 -7.05 -1.77
C SER A 35 -9.15 -7.42 -0.37
N ASP A 36 -10.06 -7.73 0.56
CA ASP A 36 -9.72 -8.21 1.91
C ASP A 36 -8.97 -9.55 1.88
N VAL A 37 -9.42 -10.49 1.04
CA VAL A 37 -8.72 -11.76 0.84
C VAL A 37 -7.31 -11.50 0.30
N ALA A 38 -7.18 -10.65 -0.72
CA ALA A 38 -5.88 -10.30 -1.30
C ALA A 38 -4.96 -9.61 -0.28
N ALA A 39 -5.53 -8.73 0.54
CA ALA A 39 -4.82 -8.00 1.58
C ALA A 39 -4.24 -8.93 2.65
N MET A 40 -5.00 -9.95 3.07
CA MET A 40 -4.51 -10.95 4.03
C MET A 40 -3.37 -11.82 3.48
N LEU A 41 -3.30 -12.05 2.17
CA LEU A 41 -2.22 -12.83 1.56
C LEU A 41 -0.85 -12.18 1.69
N THR A 42 -0.77 -10.85 1.79
CA THR A 42 0.49 -10.12 1.91
C THR A 42 1.03 -10.12 3.36
N GLY A 43 0.18 -10.42 4.34
CA GLY A 43 0.56 -10.62 5.74
C GLY A 43 0.50 -9.37 6.63
N SER A 44 0.38 -8.16 6.09
CA SER A 44 0.09 -6.96 6.90
C SER A 44 -0.73 -5.91 6.14
N LEU A 45 -1.87 -5.50 6.73
CA LEU A 45 -2.66 -4.36 6.28
C LEU A 45 -1.90 -3.03 6.40
N GLY A 46 -0.93 -2.95 7.33
CA GLY A 46 -0.10 -1.77 7.57
C GLY A 46 0.78 -1.36 6.38
N MET A 47 0.84 -2.20 5.34
CA MET A 47 1.66 -2.03 4.14
C MET A 47 0.86 -1.68 2.89
N LEU A 48 -0.48 -1.72 2.95
CA LEU A 48 -1.32 -1.67 1.76
C LEU A 48 -1.90 -0.28 1.52
N PRO A 49 -1.47 0.42 0.45
CA PRO A 49 -2.05 1.69 0.06
C PRO A 49 -3.34 1.47 -0.76
N SER A 50 -4.14 2.54 -0.91
CA SER A 50 -5.32 2.53 -1.78
C SER A 50 -5.57 3.90 -2.44
N ALA A 51 -6.31 3.87 -3.54
CA ALA A 51 -6.76 5.05 -4.26
C ALA A 51 -8.19 4.88 -4.77
N SER A 52 -9.03 5.87 -4.50
CA SER A 52 -10.35 6.05 -5.09
C SER A 52 -10.29 7.15 -6.13
N LEU A 53 -10.37 6.79 -7.42
CA LEU A 53 -10.20 7.71 -8.55
C LEU A 53 -11.55 8.06 -9.20
N GLY A 54 -11.84 9.34 -9.31
CA GLY A 54 -12.99 9.86 -10.06
C GLY A 54 -12.70 10.01 -11.55
N ALA A 55 -13.75 10.15 -12.34
CA ALA A 55 -13.63 10.51 -13.75
C ALA A 55 -12.99 11.89 -13.91
N LYS A 56 -12.23 12.08 -14.99
CA LYS A 56 -11.71 13.41 -15.36
C LYS A 56 -12.85 14.31 -15.80
N ASP A 57 -12.83 15.54 -15.32
CA ASP A 57 -13.70 16.62 -15.80
C ASP A 57 -13.24 17.15 -17.17
N GLU A 58 -14.00 18.10 -17.71
CA GLU A 58 -13.72 18.74 -19.00
C GLU A 58 -12.36 19.44 -19.07
N ASN A 59 -11.79 19.79 -17.91
CA ASN A 59 -10.47 20.43 -17.78
C ASN A 59 -9.36 19.40 -17.50
N GLY A 60 -9.67 18.11 -17.57
CA GLY A 60 -8.73 17.01 -17.34
C GLY A 60 -8.43 16.73 -15.86
N LYS A 61 -9.12 17.37 -14.92
CA LYS A 61 -8.94 17.19 -13.47
C LYS A 61 -9.83 16.05 -12.97
N ALA A 62 -9.27 15.13 -12.19
CA ALA A 62 -10.03 14.10 -11.50
C ALA A 62 -10.05 14.39 -10.00
N CYS A 63 -11.21 14.23 -9.37
CA CYS A 63 -11.28 14.11 -7.91
C CYS A 63 -10.71 12.73 -7.52
N ALA A 64 -9.82 12.70 -6.54
CA ALA A 64 -9.21 11.47 -6.07
C ALA A 64 -9.05 11.51 -4.55
N MET A 65 -9.15 10.35 -3.91
CA MET A 65 -8.89 10.15 -2.48
C MET A 65 -7.89 9.03 -2.31
N TYR A 66 -6.89 9.24 -1.47
CA TYR A 66 -5.81 8.30 -1.20
C TYR A 66 -5.76 8.05 0.30
N GLU A 67 -5.84 6.78 0.68
CA GLU A 67 -5.89 6.37 2.08
C GLU A 67 -5.22 5.01 2.27
N PRO A 68 -4.67 4.71 3.46
CA PRO A 68 -4.23 3.36 3.76
C PRO A 68 -5.44 2.42 3.88
N VAL A 69 -5.27 1.13 3.56
CA VAL A 69 -6.34 0.13 3.72
C VAL A 69 -6.62 -0.19 5.20
N HIS A 70 -5.61 -0.07 6.07
CA HIS A 70 -5.78 -0.37 7.48
C HIS A 70 -6.74 0.61 8.17
N GLY A 71 -7.48 0.11 9.16
CA GLY A 71 -8.35 0.94 10.00
C GLY A 71 -7.58 1.83 10.99
N SER A 72 -8.33 2.43 11.92
CA SER A 72 -7.80 3.42 12.88
C SER A 72 -6.96 2.84 14.03
N ALA A 73 -7.02 1.52 14.25
CA ALA A 73 -6.30 0.81 15.33
C ALA A 73 -6.34 1.57 16.69
N PRO A 74 -7.54 1.77 17.28
CA PRO A 74 -7.73 2.65 18.43
C PRO A 74 -6.97 2.21 19.69
N ASP A 75 -6.65 0.93 19.78
CA ASP A 75 -5.88 0.29 20.86
C ASP A 75 -4.42 0.75 20.92
N ILE A 76 -3.84 1.23 19.81
CA ILE A 76 -2.46 1.75 19.74
C ILE A 76 -2.38 3.27 19.51
N SER A 77 -3.54 3.95 19.49
CA SER A 77 -3.61 5.39 19.27
C SER A 77 -2.81 6.16 20.31
N GLY A 78 -2.00 7.11 19.86
CA GLY A 78 -1.13 7.94 20.72
C GLY A 78 0.11 7.23 21.28
N GLN A 79 0.34 5.96 20.95
CA GLN A 79 1.48 5.19 21.47
C GLN A 79 2.71 5.21 20.54
N GLY A 80 2.59 5.78 19.35
CA GLY A 80 3.69 5.83 18.37
C GLY A 80 4.08 4.46 17.82
N LEU A 81 3.14 3.52 17.78
CA LEU A 81 3.36 2.14 17.31
C LEU A 81 2.80 1.86 15.91
N ALA A 82 1.98 2.75 15.37
CA ALA A 82 1.35 2.57 14.07
C ALA A 82 2.39 2.50 12.94
N ASN A 83 2.13 1.64 11.96
CA ASN A 83 2.93 1.55 10.74
C ASN A 83 2.56 2.71 9.78
N PRO A 84 3.48 3.65 9.48
CA PRO A 84 3.17 4.76 8.60
C PRO A 84 3.22 4.38 7.11
N ILE A 85 3.72 3.19 6.77
CA ILE A 85 4.10 2.85 5.38
C ILE A 85 2.91 2.86 4.43
N ALA A 86 1.77 2.27 4.79
CA ALA A 86 0.58 2.29 3.92
C ALA A 86 0.18 3.72 3.53
N THR A 87 0.15 4.66 4.48
CA THR A 87 -0.17 6.07 4.22
C THR A 87 0.87 6.73 3.32
N VAL A 88 2.15 6.46 3.55
CA VAL A 88 3.25 6.96 2.70
C VAL A 88 3.11 6.45 1.26
N LEU A 89 2.81 5.16 1.08
CA LEU A 89 2.60 4.57 -0.24
C LEU A 89 1.29 5.07 -0.89
N SER A 90 0.26 5.39 -0.12
CA SER A 90 -0.94 6.06 -0.66
C SER A 90 -0.61 7.45 -1.18
N PHE A 91 0.33 8.16 -0.56
CA PHE A 91 0.85 9.41 -1.11
C PHE A 91 1.67 9.19 -2.39
N ALA A 92 2.45 8.11 -2.48
CA ALA A 92 3.12 7.74 -3.74
C ALA A 92 2.11 7.49 -4.88
N MET A 93 0.98 6.83 -4.59
CA MET A 93 -0.12 6.70 -5.55
C MET A 93 -0.66 8.07 -5.99
N ALA A 94 -0.77 9.04 -5.08
CA ALA A 94 -1.20 10.40 -5.43
C ALA A 94 -0.22 11.11 -6.38
N LEU A 95 1.08 11.02 -6.11
CA LEU A 95 2.14 11.50 -7.00
C LEU A 95 1.98 10.91 -8.41
N ARG A 96 1.77 9.59 -8.49
CA ARG A 96 1.64 8.87 -9.75
C ARG A 96 0.36 9.19 -10.52
N TYR A 97 -0.81 9.06 -9.88
CA TYR A 97 -2.09 9.07 -10.58
C TYR A 97 -2.73 10.46 -10.71
N THR A 98 -2.46 11.37 -9.77
CA THR A 98 -3.04 12.73 -9.79
C THR A 98 -2.05 13.78 -10.26
N PHE A 99 -0.80 13.71 -9.82
CA PHE A 99 0.19 14.76 -10.10
C PHE A 99 1.07 14.49 -11.31
N ASP A 100 0.98 13.30 -11.92
CA ASP A 100 1.83 12.88 -13.05
C ASP A 100 3.34 12.91 -12.72
N LEU A 101 3.66 12.70 -11.44
CA LEU A 101 5.01 12.69 -10.87
C LEU A 101 5.46 11.25 -10.62
N GLY A 102 5.41 10.42 -11.67
CA GLY A 102 5.75 9.00 -11.57
C GLY A 102 7.17 8.74 -11.05
N ALA A 103 8.14 9.57 -11.45
CA ALA A 103 9.52 9.44 -10.98
C ALA A 103 9.66 9.73 -9.47
N ASP A 104 8.91 10.71 -8.95
CA ASP A 104 8.92 11.02 -7.52
C ASP A 104 8.22 9.92 -6.71
N ALA A 105 7.16 9.31 -7.28
CA ALA A 105 6.52 8.14 -6.69
C ALA A 105 7.50 6.95 -6.60
N ASP A 106 8.23 6.65 -7.67
CA ASP A 106 9.23 5.57 -7.71
C ASP A 106 10.34 5.78 -6.66
N LEU A 107 10.76 7.04 -6.45
CA LEU A 107 11.75 7.40 -5.43
C LEU A 107 11.24 7.09 -4.01
N LEU A 108 9.99 7.44 -3.71
CA LEU A 108 9.38 7.21 -2.41
C LEU A 108 9.11 5.72 -2.16
N GLU A 109 8.58 5.01 -3.16
CA GLU A 109 8.37 3.56 -3.10
C GLU A 109 9.69 2.83 -2.84
N GLY A 110 10.73 3.18 -3.59
CA GLY A 110 12.05 2.59 -3.39
C GLY A 110 12.71 2.96 -2.05
N ALA A 111 12.45 4.14 -1.49
CA ALA A 111 12.92 4.49 -0.15
C ALA A 111 12.30 3.59 0.92
N VAL A 112 11.02 3.23 0.78
CA VAL A 112 10.35 2.26 1.64
C VAL A 112 10.99 0.87 1.47
N GLU A 113 11.25 0.44 0.23
CA GLU A 113 11.92 -0.84 -0.04
C GLU A 113 13.30 -0.93 0.64
N ASP A 114 14.11 0.13 0.54
CA ASP A 114 15.45 0.18 1.16
C ASP A 114 15.37 0.05 2.68
N VAL A 115 14.45 0.77 3.33
CA VAL A 115 14.26 0.71 4.79
C VAL A 115 13.85 -0.69 5.24
N LEU A 116 12.99 -1.36 4.47
CA LEU A 116 12.61 -2.74 4.74
C LEU A 116 13.76 -3.72 4.48
N ALA A 117 14.60 -3.47 3.47
CA ALA A 117 15.80 -4.26 3.18
C ALA A 117 16.84 -4.12 4.31
N ASP A 118 17.02 -2.92 4.85
CA ASP A 118 17.85 -2.60 6.02
C ASP A 118 17.31 -3.21 7.32
N GLY A 119 16.11 -3.79 7.27
CA GLY A 119 15.55 -4.62 8.33
C GLY A 119 14.75 -3.86 9.37
N TYR A 120 14.36 -2.62 9.13
CA TYR A 120 13.45 -1.86 9.99
C TYR A 120 12.04 -2.42 9.90
N ARG A 121 11.36 -2.61 11.03
CA ARG A 121 9.98 -3.11 11.11
C ARG A 121 9.23 -2.38 12.21
N THR A 122 7.99 -1.99 11.95
CA THR A 122 7.02 -1.68 13.01
C THR A 122 6.45 -2.98 13.58
N GLY A 123 5.71 -2.88 14.69
CA GLY A 123 5.25 -4.06 15.44
C GLY A 123 4.41 -5.05 14.61
N ASP A 124 3.58 -4.55 13.70
CA ASP A 124 2.69 -5.33 12.82
C ASP A 124 3.40 -6.20 11.78
N ILE A 125 4.61 -5.81 11.37
CA ILE A 125 5.44 -6.53 10.38
C ILE A 125 6.71 -7.12 11.00
N MET A 126 6.78 -7.22 12.32
CA MET A 126 7.98 -7.65 13.02
C MET A 126 8.35 -9.11 12.68
N GLN A 127 9.63 -9.34 12.45
CA GLN A 127 10.18 -10.66 12.12
C GLN A 127 11.44 -10.93 12.95
N PRO A 128 11.75 -12.22 13.26
CA PRO A 128 12.99 -12.56 13.96
C PRO A 128 14.24 -12.00 13.26
N GLY A 129 15.13 -11.39 14.04
CA GLY A 129 16.38 -10.80 13.53
C GLY A 129 16.23 -9.46 12.81
N LYS A 130 15.05 -8.84 12.85
CA LYS A 130 14.81 -7.47 12.36
C LYS A 130 14.86 -6.44 13.47
N LYS A 131 14.95 -5.17 13.12
CA LYS A 131 15.00 -4.03 14.04
C LYS A 131 13.59 -3.48 14.23
N GLN A 132 13.04 -3.61 15.42
CA GLN A 132 11.76 -3.01 15.76
C GLN A 132 11.92 -1.49 15.94
N VAL A 133 11.01 -0.72 15.36
CA VAL A 133 10.94 0.74 15.46
C VAL A 133 9.51 1.23 15.65
N GLY A 134 9.35 2.46 16.17
CA GLY A 134 8.06 3.15 16.24
C GLY A 134 7.68 3.91 14.96
N THR A 135 6.52 4.57 14.96
CA THR A 135 6.00 5.36 13.83
C THR A 135 6.97 6.44 13.37
N VAL A 136 7.49 7.25 14.31
CA VAL A 136 8.39 8.37 14.02
C VAL A 136 9.72 7.86 13.45
N GLU A 137 10.32 6.87 14.12
CA GLU A 137 11.58 6.28 13.68
C GLU A 137 11.49 5.62 12.30
N MET A 138 10.35 5.01 11.97
CA MET A 138 10.09 4.50 10.62
C MET A 138 10.02 5.64 9.59
N GLY A 139 9.30 6.73 9.92
CA GLY A 139 9.23 7.91 9.07
C GLY A 139 10.60 8.55 8.82
N ASP A 140 11.41 8.70 9.87
CA ASP A 140 12.78 9.24 9.78
C ASP A 140 13.69 8.34 8.94
N ALA A 141 13.54 7.02 9.06
CA ALA A 141 14.28 6.06 8.24
C ALA A 141 13.92 6.21 6.76
N ILE A 142 12.63 6.34 6.43
CA ILE A 142 12.16 6.56 5.04
C ILE A 142 12.69 7.88 4.49
N LEU A 143 12.64 8.97 5.26
CA LEU A 143 13.19 10.27 4.84
C LEU A 143 14.71 10.19 4.59
N THR A 144 15.44 9.46 5.44
CA THR A 144 16.87 9.24 5.28
C THR A 144 17.17 8.45 4.01
N ALA A 145 16.42 7.37 3.74
CA ALA A 145 16.57 6.57 2.53
C ALA A 145 16.24 7.38 1.27
N LEU A 146 15.16 8.17 1.31
CA LEU A 146 14.77 9.06 0.21
C LEU A 146 15.86 10.09 -0.09
N THR A 147 16.44 10.71 0.94
CA THR A 147 17.55 11.69 0.78
C THR A 147 18.77 11.05 0.12
N LYS A 148 19.08 9.78 0.43
CA LYS A 148 20.19 9.06 -0.22
C LYS A 148 19.90 8.76 -1.69
N ARG A 149 18.64 8.55 -2.07
CA ARG A 149 18.22 8.29 -3.46
C ARG A 149 18.22 9.53 -4.33
N THR A 150 18.10 10.71 -3.73
CA THR A 150 18.07 12.00 -4.44
C THR A 150 19.40 12.75 -4.42
N ALA A 151 20.40 12.24 -3.69
CA ALA A 151 21.76 12.75 -3.66
C ALA A 151 22.60 12.26 -4.86
#